data_AF-C6VWW1-F1
#
_entry.id   AF-C6VWW1-F1
#
_cell.length_a   1.000
_cell.length_b   1.000
_cell.length_c   1.000
_cell.angle_alpha   90.00
_cell.angle_beta   90.00
_cell.angle_gamma   90.00
#
_symmetry.space_group_name_H-M   'P 1'
#
loop_
_entity.id
_entity.type
_entity.pdbx_description
1 polymer ?
#
loop_
_entity_poly.entity_id
_entity_poly.type
_entity_poly.pdbx_seq_one_letter_code
_entity_poly.pdbx_strand_id
1 'polypeptide(L)'
;MKPFSELSAEELAMENLFIRWVRFPDDPPIRSFWENWILKYPAQKDTVAKARELVLIASDWKPDSLSSQDVNSIWGRIMNSLDIMGDRDSRKAPHDGPANGMSAGNILLILTSVTFLLFIFYVILGNS
;
A
#
# COMPACT_ATOMS: atom_id res chain seq x y z
N MET A 1 -0.52 20.49 -21.90
CA MET A 1 0.55 19.94 -21.06
C MET A 1 1.82 20.70 -21.37
N LYS A 2 2.53 21.20 -20.36
CA LYS A 2 3.79 21.95 -20.52
C LYS A 2 4.88 20.97 -21.00
N PRO A 3 5.69 21.30 -22.00
CA PRO A 3 6.73 20.40 -22.48
C PRO A 3 7.80 20.21 -21.40
N PHE A 4 8.38 19.01 -21.30
CA PHE A 4 9.44 18.69 -20.32
C PHE A 4 10.63 19.68 -20.39
N SER A 5 10.85 20.30 -21.56
CA SER A 5 11.91 21.28 -21.80
C SER A 5 11.69 22.63 -21.09
N GLU A 6 10.54 22.86 -20.48
CA GLU A 6 10.23 24.07 -19.71
C GLU A 6 10.00 23.76 -18.22
N LEU A 7 10.11 22.49 -17.83
CA LEU A 7 9.91 22.09 -16.45
C LEU A 7 11.09 22.52 -15.60
N SER A 8 10.79 23.03 -14.40
CA SER A 8 11.81 23.23 -13.37
C SER A 8 12.30 21.89 -12.81
N ALA A 9 13.37 21.93 -12.03
CA ALA A 9 13.90 20.71 -11.40
C ALA A 9 12.89 20.07 -10.46
N GLU A 10 12.09 20.89 -9.77
CA GLU A 10 11.04 20.47 -8.85
C GLU A 10 9.87 19.83 -9.60
N GLU A 11 9.42 20.45 -10.70
CA GLU A 11 8.36 19.89 -11.55
C GLU A 11 8.77 18.52 -12.12
N LEU A 12 10.02 18.41 -12.59
CA LEU A 12 10.56 17.15 -13.10
C LEU A 12 10.71 16.09 -11.99
N ALA A 13 11.09 16.50 -10.78
CA ALA A 13 11.20 15.59 -9.62
C ALA A 13 9.84 15.07 -9.12
N MET A 14 8.73 15.70 -9.50
CA MET A 14 7.37 15.22 -9.19
C MET A 14 6.79 14.30 -10.27
N GLU A 15 7.45 14.16 -11.43
CA GLU A 15 6.95 13.34 -12.53
C GLU A 15 7.15 11.84 -12.28
N ASN A 16 6.08 11.07 -12.32
CA ASN A 16 6.10 9.63 -11.98
C ASN A 16 7.11 8.82 -12.80
N LEU A 17 7.19 9.08 -14.12
CA LEU A 17 8.13 8.38 -15.00
C LEU A 17 9.58 8.79 -14.74
N PHE A 18 9.80 10.04 -14.34
CA PHE A 18 11.12 10.53 -13.97
C PHE A 18 11.56 9.93 -12.64
N ILE A 19 10.69 9.96 -11.62
CA ILE A 19 10.93 9.33 -10.32
C ILE A 19 11.27 7.84 -10.50
N ARG A 20 10.49 7.12 -11.31
CA ARG A 20 10.73 5.69 -11.58
C ARG A 20 12.08 5.45 -12.24
N TRP A 21 12.47 6.27 -13.21
CA TRP A 21 13.78 6.18 -13.84
C TRP A 21 14.92 6.37 -12.84
N VAL A 22 14.82 7.39 -11.97
CA VAL A 22 15.86 7.69 -10.99
C VAL A 22 15.99 6.59 -9.94
N ARG A 23 14.86 6.00 -9.51
CA ARG A 23 14.84 4.94 -8.49
C ARG A 23 15.18 3.55 -9.03
N PHE A 24 14.82 3.28 -10.29
CA PHE A 24 15.00 1.99 -10.95
C PHE A 24 15.68 2.21 -12.31
N PRO A 25 16.96 2.58 -12.32
CA PRO A 25 17.65 2.94 -13.56
C PRO A 25 17.77 1.77 -14.53
N ASP A 26 17.61 0.52 -14.09
CA ASP A 26 17.77 -0.68 -14.92
C ASP A 26 16.51 -1.05 -15.74
N ASP A 27 15.41 -0.31 -15.62
CA ASP A 27 14.19 -0.50 -16.43
C ASP A 27 14.44 -0.03 -17.90
N PRO A 28 14.62 -0.94 -18.89
CA PRO A 28 15.19 -0.59 -20.19
C PRO A 28 14.35 0.39 -21.04
N PRO A 29 13.00 0.24 -21.12
CA PRO A 29 12.16 1.22 -21.81
C PRO A 29 12.26 2.63 -21.22
N ILE A 30 12.33 2.74 -19.90
CA ILE A 30 12.34 4.03 -19.20
C ILE A 30 13.72 4.69 -19.30
N ARG A 31 14.80 3.90 -19.13
CA ARG A 31 16.18 4.36 -19.32
C ARG A 31 16.36 4.97 -20.71
N SER A 32 15.98 4.22 -21.74
CA SER A 32 16.17 4.63 -23.13
C SER A 32 15.47 5.95 -23.43
N PHE A 33 14.27 6.17 -22.89
CA PHE A 33 13.55 7.44 -23.07
C PHE A 33 14.35 8.63 -22.48
N TRP A 34 14.75 8.54 -21.22
CA TRP A 34 15.41 9.65 -20.53
C TRP A 34 16.83 9.91 -21.03
N GLU A 35 17.59 8.87 -21.39
CA GLU A 35 18.92 9.05 -21.99
C GLU A 35 18.83 9.76 -23.34
N ASN A 36 17.90 9.33 -24.21
CA ASN A 36 17.67 9.99 -25.49
C ASN A 36 17.16 11.43 -25.33
N TRP A 37 16.32 11.68 -24.32
CA TRP A 37 15.82 13.02 -24.03
C TRP A 37 16.95 13.96 -23.58
N ILE A 38 17.84 13.50 -22.70
CA ILE A 38 19.01 14.27 -22.23
C ILE A 38 19.96 14.60 -23.39
N LEU A 39 20.18 13.64 -24.31
CA LEU A 39 20.97 13.87 -25.53
C LEU A 39 20.34 14.93 -26.44
N LYS A 40 19.00 14.96 -26.51
CA LYS A 40 18.25 15.93 -27.31
C LYS A 40 18.23 17.34 -26.69
N TYR A 41 18.31 17.44 -25.36
CA TYR A 41 18.23 18.71 -24.62
C TYR A 41 19.43 18.89 -23.68
N PRO A 42 20.65 19.12 -24.20
CA PRO A 42 21.85 19.26 -23.36
C PRO A 42 21.78 20.44 -22.39
N ALA A 43 21.03 21.50 -22.73
CA ALA A 43 20.81 22.66 -21.84
C ALA A 43 20.00 22.31 -20.58
N GLN A 44 19.27 21.20 -20.58
CA GLN A 44 18.49 20.70 -19.45
C GLN A 44 19.31 19.85 -18.48
N LYS A 45 20.59 19.59 -18.77
CA LYS A 45 21.45 18.69 -17.99
C LYS A 45 21.53 19.09 -16.51
N ASP A 46 21.66 20.38 -16.23
CA ASP A 46 21.73 20.90 -14.86
C ASP A 46 20.39 20.76 -14.13
N THR A 47 19.27 21.02 -14.82
CA THR A 47 17.91 20.82 -14.31
C THR A 47 17.66 19.35 -13.97
N VAL A 48 18.04 18.44 -14.88
CA VAL A 48 17.94 16.99 -14.66
C VAL A 48 18.80 16.55 -13.48
N ALA A 49 20.03 17.05 -13.36
CA ALA A 49 20.90 16.71 -12.24
C ALA A 49 20.28 17.11 -10.89
N LYS A 50 19.76 18.34 -10.79
CA LYS A 50 19.04 18.81 -9.59
C LYS A 50 17.79 17.99 -9.29
N ALA A 51 16.98 17.70 -10.32
CA ALA A 51 15.78 16.88 -10.16
C ALA A 51 16.11 15.47 -9.65
N ARG A 52 17.20 14.86 -10.17
CA ARG A 52 17.68 13.55 -9.69
C ARG A 52 18.07 13.59 -8.22
N GLU A 53 18.79 14.63 -7.81
CA GLU A 53 19.17 14.84 -6.41
C GLU A 53 17.93 14.93 -5.50
N LEU A 54 16.94 15.74 -5.89
CA LEU A 54 15.68 15.87 -5.14
C LEU A 54 14.96 14.52 -4.98
N VAL A 55 14.86 13.74 -6.05
CA VAL A 55 14.23 12.41 -6.00
C VAL A 55 14.99 11.46 -5.08
N LEU A 56 16.32 11.46 -5.12
CA LEU A 56 17.14 10.61 -4.27
C LEU A 56 16.99 10.99 -2.79
N ILE A 57 17.07 12.28 -2.46
CA ILE A 57 16.87 12.78 -1.10
C ILE A 57 15.49 12.36 -0.57
N ALA A 58 14.44 12.53 -1.39
CA ALA A 58 13.08 12.13 -1.00
C ALA A 58 12.90 10.60 -0.89
N SER A 59 13.64 9.83 -1.70
CA SER A 59 13.54 8.35 -1.74
C SER A 59 14.36 7.67 -0.65
N ASP A 60 15.41 8.31 -0.15
CA ASP A 60 16.22 7.84 0.99
C ASP A 60 15.47 7.89 2.32
N TRP A 61 14.27 8.48 2.34
CA TRP A 61 13.32 8.28 3.43
C TRP A 61 12.84 6.81 3.45
N LYS A 62 13.65 5.93 4.01
CA LYS A 62 13.19 4.68 4.57
C LYS A 62 12.76 4.98 6.01
N PRO A 63 11.46 4.87 6.37
CA PRO A 63 11.15 4.70 7.78
C PRO A 63 11.95 3.50 8.26
N ASP A 64 12.59 3.60 9.41
CA ASP A 64 13.22 2.46 10.06
C ASP A 64 12.17 1.35 10.11
N SER A 65 12.32 0.36 9.24
CA SER A 65 11.41 -0.76 9.22
C SER A 65 11.71 -1.55 10.47
N LEU A 66 10.74 -1.61 11.39
CA LEU A 66 10.85 -2.46 12.57
C LEU A 66 11.30 -3.85 12.15
N SER A 67 12.27 -4.40 12.87
CA SER A 67 12.70 -5.76 12.62
C SER A 67 11.52 -6.72 12.83
N SER A 68 11.54 -7.89 12.19
CA SER A 68 10.51 -8.91 12.42
C SER A 68 10.41 -9.28 13.90
N GLN A 69 11.52 -9.18 14.64
CA GLN A 69 11.56 -9.38 16.08
C GLN A 69 10.79 -8.29 16.84
N ASP A 70 10.94 -7.02 16.48
CA ASP A 70 10.21 -5.91 17.10
C ASP A 70 8.71 -6.06 16.87
N VAL A 71 8.30 -6.40 15.64
CA VAL A 71 6.90 -6.67 15.29
C VAL A 71 6.31 -7.81 16.14
N ASN A 72 7.03 -8.93 16.25
CA ASN A 72 6.60 -10.07 17.07
C ASN A 72 6.52 -9.71 18.55
N SER A 73 7.44 -8.89 19.06
CA SER A 73 7.42 -8.43 20.45
C SER A 73 6.20 -7.56 20.76
N ILE A 74 5.80 -6.68 19.82
CA ILE A 74 4.61 -5.83 19.94
C ILE A 74 3.35 -6.69 19.94
N TRP A 75 3.24 -7.64 19.00
CA TRP A 75 2.11 -8.58 18.96
C TRP A 75 1.98 -9.42 20.22
N GLY A 76 3.09 -9.92 20.76
CA GLY A 76 3.10 -10.65 22.03
C GLY A 76 2.59 -9.80 23.20
N ARG A 77 2.98 -8.52 23.26
CA ARG A 77 2.49 -7.57 24.28
C ARG A 77 1.00 -7.29 24.13
N ILE A 78 0.49 -7.15 22.90
CA ILE A 78 -0.94 -6.95 22.63
C ILE A 78 -1.73 -8.17 23.10
N MET A 79 -1.33 -9.39 22.71
CA MET A 79 -2.02 -10.61 23.11
C MET A 79 -2.02 -10.82 24.63
N ASN A 80 -0.89 -10.59 25.29
CA ASN A 80 -0.80 -10.67 26.75
C ASN A 80 -1.73 -9.65 27.44
N SER A 81 -1.84 -8.43 26.90
CA SER A 81 -2.74 -7.42 27.46
C SER A 81 -4.23 -7.80 27.34
N LEU A 82 -4.61 -8.53 26.28
CA LEU A 82 -5.97 -9.01 26.07
C LEU A 82 -6.30 -10.22 26.96
N ASP A 83 -5.35 -11.14 27.13
CA ASP A 83 -5.52 -12.33 27.97
C ASP A 83 -5.75 -11.98 29.44
N ILE A 84 -5.02 -10.99 29.95
CA ILE A 84 -5.17 -10.48 31.33
C ILE A 84 -6.58 -9.88 31.58
N MET A 85 -7.25 -9.38 30.54
CA MET A 85 -8.61 -8.87 30.66
C MET A 85 -9.65 -10.01 30.68
N GLY A 86 -9.45 -11.09 29.91
CA GLY A 86 -10.37 -12.23 29.86
C GLY A 86 -10.41 -13.11 31.12
N ASP A 87 -9.29 -13.27 31.83
CA ASP A 87 -9.26 -14.07 33.08
C ASP A 87 -10.07 -13.43 34.23
N ARG A 88 -10.28 -12.10 34.18
CA ARG A 88 -11.05 -11.38 35.20
C ARG A 88 -12.55 -11.59 35.08
N ASP A 89 -13.06 -11.79 33.86
CA ASP A 89 -14.48 -12.06 33.62
C ASP A 89 -14.84 -13.54 33.86
N SER A 90 -13.88 -14.45 33.74
CA SER A 90 -14.09 -15.90 33.84
C SER A 90 -14.37 -16.41 35.27
N ARG A 91 -14.18 -15.60 36.32
CA ARG A 91 -14.45 -16.00 37.72
C ARG A 91 -15.91 -15.82 38.17
N LYS A 92 -16.80 -15.33 37.32
CA LYS A 92 -18.24 -15.21 37.63
C LYS A 92 -19.12 -15.82 36.55
N ALA A 93 -19.36 -17.13 36.62
CA ALA A 93 -20.66 -17.72 36.30
C ALA A 93 -20.72 -19.18 36.80
N PRO A 94 -21.69 -19.56 37.64
CA PRO A 94 -22.14 -20.94 37.70
C PRO A 94 -22.96 -21.29 36.47
N HIS A 95 -22.79 -22.54 36.09
CA HIS A 95 -23.37 -23.31 35.00
C HIS A 95 -24.92 -23.32 35.03
N ASP A 96 -25.59 -23.20 33.87
CA ASP A 96 -26.64 -24.15 33.41
C ASP A 96 -27.38 -23.69 32.13
N GLY A 97 -27.50 -24.61 31.15
CA GLY A 97 -28.44 -24.52 30.02
C GLY A 97 -27.87 -25.06 28.68
N PRO A 98 -28.47 -26.07 28.03
CA PRO A 98 -27.87 -26.72 26.86
C PRO A 98 -28.14 -25.98 25.55
N ALA A 99 -27.15 -26.07 24.68
CA ALA A 99 -27.07 -25.52 23.34
C ALA A 99 -28.07 -26.15 22.36
N ASN A 100 -28.73 -25.31 21.56
CA ASN A 100 -28.74 -25.42 20.10
C ASN A 100 -29.50 -24.26 19.47
N GLY A 101 -28.77 -23.38 18.80
CA GLY A 101 -29.34 -22.33 17.96
C GLY A 101 -28.21 -21.62 17.24
N MET A 102 -28.07 -21.85 15.93
CA MET A 102 -27.19 -21.04 15.09
C MET A 102 -27.53 -19.58 15.33
N SER A 103 -26.57 -18.81 15.86
CA SER A 103 -26.76 -17.40 16.14
C SER A 103 -27.13 -16.69 14.84
N ALA A 104 -28.18 -15.87 14.88
CA ALA A 104 -28.73 -15.17 13.72
C ALA A 104 -27.66 -14.37 12.93
N GLY A 105 -26.55 -14.01 13.58
CA GLY A 105 -25.39 -13.38 12.94
C GLY A 105 -24.75 -14.21 11.83
N ASN A 106 -24.68 -15.54 11.97
CA ASN A 106 -24.09 -16.40 10.93
C ASN A 106 -24.99 -16.49 9.69
N ILE A 107 -26.32 -16.41 9.85
CA ILE A 107 -27.28 -16.46 8.74
C ILE A 107 -27.25 -15.15 7.93
N LEU A 108 -27.11 -14.01 8.61
CA LEU A 108 -27.01 -12.70 7.96
C LEU A 108 -25.74 -12.56 7.12
N LEU A 109 -24.61 -13.09 7.61
CA LEU A 109 -23.35 -13.09 6.87
C LEU A 109 -23.42 -13.95 5.61
N ILE A 110 -24.07 -15.11 5.68
CA ILE A 110 -24.25 -15.99 4.51
C ILE A 110 -25.16 -15.31 3.48
N LEU A 111 -26.28 -14.71 3.92
CA LEU A 111 -27.21 -14.02 3.02
C LEU A 111 -26.56 -12.83 2.31
N THR A 112 -25.79 -12.01 3.04
CA THR A 112 -25.10 -10.84 2.46
C THR A 112 -23.98 -11.25 1.50
N SER A 113 -23.24 -12.31 1.81
CA SER A 113 -22.21 -12.84 0.92
C SER A 113 -22.79 -13.39 -0.38
N VAL A 114 -23.94 -14.09 -0.31
CA VAL A 114 -24.57 -14.70 -1.49
C VAL A 114 -25.15 -13.63 -2.41
N THR A 115 -25.81 -12.61 -1.87
CA THR A 115 -26.37 -11.52 -2.69
C THR A 115 -25.27 -10.70 -3.38
N PHE A 116 -24.15 -10.46 -2.69
CA PHE A 116 -22.99 -9.78 -3.27
C PHE A 116 -22.37 -10.56 -4.44
N LEU A 117 -22.23 -11.88 -4.30
CA LEU A 117 -21.69 -12.73 -5.38
C LEU A 117 -22.61 -12.77 -6.61
N LEU A 118 -23.93 -12.83 -6.40
CA LEU A 118 -24.90 -12.78 -7.51
C LEU A 118 -24.89 -11.43 -8.22
N PHE A 119 -24.72 -10.32 -7.49
CA PHE A 119 -24.59 -8.99 -8.06
C PHE A 119 -23.34 -8.87 -8.95
N ILE A 120 -22.19 -9.33 -8.45
CA ILE A 120 -20.94 -9.34 -9.24
C ILE A 120 -21.13 -10.16 -10.52
N PHE A 121 -21.74 -11.34 -10.43
CA PHE A 121 -21.95 -12.22 -11.57
C PHE A 121 -22.88 -11.57 -12.63
N TYR A 122 -23.94 -10.90 -12.18
CA TYR A 122 -24.85 -10.15 -13.05
C TYR A 122 -24.15 -9.00 -13.79
N VAL A 123 -23.29 -8.24 -13.10
CA VAL A 123 -22.54 -7.13 -13.71
C VAL A 123 -21.54 -7.63 -14.76
N ILE A 124 -20.86 -8.75 -14.49
CA ILE A 124 -19.87 -9.32 -15.43
C ILE A 124 -20.56 -9.85 -16.70
N LEU A 125 -21.68 -10.57 -16.56
CA LEU A 125 -22.42 -11.11 -17.71
C LEU A 125 -23.25 -10.08 -18.46
N GLY A 126 -23.75 -9.05 -17.77
CA GLY A 126 -24.52 -7.96 -18.39
C GLY A 126 -23.68 -6.94 -19.15
N ASN A 127 -22.35 -6.99 -18.99
CA ASN A 127 -21.39 -6.09 -19.65
C ASN A 127 -20.56 -6.80 -20.74
N SER A 128 -21.04 -7.93 -21.25
CA SER A 128 -20.46 -8.69 -22.37
C SER A 128 -21.49 -8.90 -23.47
#